data_AF-A0A915MF28-F1
#
_entry.id   AF-A0A915MF28-F1
#
_cell.length_a   1.000
_cell.length_b   1.000
_cell.length_c   1.000
_cell.angle_alpha   90.00
_cell.angle_beta   90.00
_cell.angle_gamma   90.00
#
_symmetry.space_group_name_H-M   'P 1'
#
loop_
_entity.id
_entity.type
_entity.pdbx_description
1 polymer ?
#
loop_
_entity_poly.entity_id
_entity_poly.type
_entity_poly.pdbx_seq_one_letter_code
_entity_poly.pdbx_strand_id
1 'polypeptide(L)'
;NSPRPATWVLERSADFGITWHPWQYFASSPAECSRLFGLAFLRPIMEDDDVICTSEFSKTDPMDNGEIMLNLLEGRPSKNNFGGSKKLQDFVLATNVRLR
;
A
#
# COMPACT_ATOMS: atom_id res chain seq x y z
N ASN A 1 -4.27 -13.21 -19.86
CA ASN A 1 -4.47 -14.06 -18.68
C ASN A 1 -3.15 -14.20 -17.96
N SER A 2 -3.05 -13.63 -16.75
CA SER A 2 -1.82 -13.51 -15.96
C SER A 2 -2.15 -13.58 -14.48
N PRO A 3 -1.30 -14.20 -13.65
CA PRO A 3 -1.42 -14.13 -12.20
C PRO A 3 -1.15 -12.71 -11.69
N ARG A 4 -1.47 -12.48 -10.42
CA ARG A 4 -1.14 -11.24 -9.72
C ARG A 4 0.39 -11.04 -9.65
N PRO A 5 0.87 -9.79 -9.71
CA PRO A 5 2.30 -9.50 -9.65
C PRO A 5 2.91 -9.90 -8.30
N ALA A 6 4.08 -10.54 -8.36
CA ALA A 6 4.78 -11.01 -7.17
C ALA A 6 5.34 -9.86 -6.32
N THR A 7 5.87 -8.82 -6.96
CA THR A 7 6.37 -7.62 -6.28
C THR A 7 5.93 -6.39 -7.05
N TRP A 8 5.34 -5.43 -6.35
CA TRP A 8 4.89 -4.17 -6.92
C TRP A 8 4.64 -3.14 -5.82
N VAL A 9 4.45 -1.89 -6.21
CA VAL A 9 4.21 -0.75 -5.32
C VAL A 9 2.97 0.00 -5.79
N LEU A 10 2.08 0.28 -4.84
CA LEU A 10 1.01 1.25 -5.02
C LEU A 10 1.53 2.61 -4.57
N GLU A 11 1.60 3.57 -5.48
CA GLU A 11 2.11 4.92 -5.21
C GLU A 11 1.05 5.97 -5.54
N ARG A 12 1.16 7.10 -4.85
CA ARG A 12 0.34 8.28 -5.08
C ARG A 12 1.18 9.53 -5.24
N SER A 13 0.60 10.52 -5.88
CA SER A 13 1.06 11.90 -5.88
C SER A 13 -0.07 12.79 -5.37
N ALA A 14 0.27 13.82 -4.60
CA ALA A 14 -0.66 14.87 -4.15
C ALA A 14 -0.37 16.23 -4.82
N ASP A 15 0.52 16.24 -5.81
CA ASP A 15 1.07 17.43 -6.46
C ASP A 15 1.15 17.27 -7.99
N PHE A 16 0.12 16.67 -8.58
CA PHE A 16 -0.06 16.50 -10.03
C PHE A 16 1.06 15.71 -10.72
N GLY A 17 1.62 14.72 -10.02
CA GLY A 17 2.61 13.78 -10.53
C GLY A 17 4.07 14.22 -10.35
N ILE A 18 4.32 15.32 -9.63
CA ILE A 18 5.68 15.85 -9.39
C ILE A 18 6.43 14.98 -8.39
N THR A 19 5.85 14.73 -7.21
CA THR A 19 6.39 13.83 -6.20
C THR A 19 5.52 12.60 -6.02
N TRP A 20 6.17 11.48 -5.71
CA TRP A 20 5.53 10.19 -5.54
C TRP A 20 5.86 9.63 -4.17
N HIS A 21 4.82 9.20 -3.47
CA HIS A 21 4.92 8.56 -2.16
C HIS A 21 4.21 7.21 -2.21
N PRO A 22 4.79 6.17 -1.59
CA PRO A 22 4.16 4.87 -1.52
C PRO A 22 2.94 4.92 -0.61
N TRP A 23 1.83 4.33 -1.04
CA TRP A 23 0.74 3.95 -0.15
C TRP A 23 1.01 2.60 0.49
N GLN A 24 1.48 1.62 -0.31
CA GLN A 24 1.71 0.27 0.15
C GLN A 24 2.68 -0.48 -0.76
N TYR A 25 3.50 -1.32 -0.14
CA TYR A 25 4.40 -2.25 -0.82
C TYR A 25 3.80 -3.66 -0.87
N PHE A 26 4.13 -4.39 -1.93
CA PHE A 26 3.72 -5.77 -2.12
C PHE A 26 4.93 -6.59 -2.53
N ALA A 27 5.12 -7.73 -1.89
CA ALA A 27 6.18 -8.68 -2.22
C ALA A 27 5.72 -10.11 -1.97
N SER A 28 6.39 -11.10 -2.58
CA SER A 28 5.96 -12.50 -2.49
C SER A 28 6.08 -13.08 -1.07
N SER A 29 6.93 -12.48 -0.22
CA SER A 29 7.17 -12.91 1.16
C SER A 29 7.65 -11.76 2.06
N PRO A 30 7.52 -11.88 3.39
CA PRO A 30 8.08 -10.91 4.35
C PRO A 30 9.60 -10.76 4.23
N ALA A 31 10.32 -11.83 3.89
CA ALA A 31 11.76 -11.79 3.65
C ALA A 31 12.11 -10.96 2.40
N GLU A 32 11.26 -11.00 1.37
CA GLU A 32 11.45 -10.18 0.19
C GLU A 32 11.07 -8.71 0.45
N CYS A 33 10.01 -8.46 1.21
CA CYS A 33 9.65 -7.12 1.69
C CYS A 33 10.83 -6.43 2.40
N SER A 34 11.47 -7.11 3.36
CA SER A 34 12.60 -6.54 4.09
C SER A 34 13.85 -6.37 3.22
N ARG A 35 14.07 -7.26 2.25
CA ARG A 35 15.19 -7.17 1.30
C ARG A 35 15.03 -6.01 0.32
N LEU A 36 13.82 -5.75 -0.18
CA LEU A 36 13.57 -4.76 -1.23
C LEU A 36 13.25 -3.37 -0.67
N PHE A 37 12.44 -3.30 0.38
CA PHE A 37 11.95 -2.04 0.93
C PHE A 37 12.55 -1.73 2.30
N GLY A 38 12.82 -2.77 3.11
CA GLY A 38 13.45 -2.62 4.42
C GLY A 38 12.60 -3.16 5.57
N LEU A 39 13.24 -3.47 6.70
CA LEU A 39 12.59 -4.06 7.88
C LEU A 39 11.51 -3.16 8.49
N ALA A 40 11.61 -1.84 8.34
CA ALA A 40 10.65 -0.88 8.88
C ALA A 40 9.24 -1.04 8.30
N PHE A 41 9.08 -1.65 7.12
CA PHE A 41 7.79 -1.84 6.44
C PHE A 41 7.09 -3.15 6.81
N LEU A 42 7.73 -4.00 7.63
CA LEU A 42 7.10 -5.21 8.18
C LEU A 42 6.29 -4.97 9.45
N ARG A 43 6.37 -3.76 10.02
CA ARG A 43 5.63 -3.41 11.23
C ARG A 43 4.14 -3.19 10.90
N PRO A 44 3.24 -3.46 11.85
CA PRO A 44 1.82 -3.13 11.68
C PRO A 44 1.62 -1.62 11.59
N ILE A 45 0.46 -1.20 11.09
CA ILE A 45 0.03 0.19 11.07
C ILE A 45 -0.15 0.68 12.51
N MET A 46 0.68 1.62 12.93
CA MET A 46 0.59 2.29 14.24
C MET A 46 0.07 3.72 14.10
N GLU A 47 0.35 4.36 12.96
CA GLU A 47 -0.06 5.72 12.64
C GLU A 47 -0.86 5.80 11.33
N ASP A 48 -1.64 6.88 11.17
CA ASP A 48 -2.52 7.07 10.01
C ASP A 48 -1.79 7.22 8.66
N ASP A 49 -0.48 7.47 8.63
CA ASP A 49 0.32 7.58 7.40
C ASP A 49 1.33 6.44 7.24
N ASP A 50 1.30 5.43 8.11
CA ASP A 50 2.22 4.31 8.03
C ASP A 50 2.06 3.58 6.69
N VAL A 51 3.21 3.29 6.08
CA VAL A 51 3.35 2.49 4.87
C VAL A 51 3.80 1.10 5.31
N ILE A 52 3.17 0.06 4.75
CA ILE A 52 3.47 -1.33 5.08
C ILE A 52 3.80 -2.11 3.82
N CYS A 53 4.42 -3.28 4.02
CA CYS A 53 4.60 -4.28 2.98
C CYS A 53 3.79 -5.54 3.31
N THR A 54 2.97 -5.99 2.37
CA THR A 54 2.16 -7.22 2.52
C THR A 54 2.51 -8.25 1.45
N SER A 55 2.35 -9.52 1.80
CA SER A 55 2.45 -10.66 0.86
C SER A 55 1.11 -11.32 0.57
N GLU A 56 0.00 -10.79 1.08
CA GLU A 56 -1.34 -11.37 0.92
C GLU A 56 -1.79 -11.42 -0.55
N PHE A 57 -1.47 -10.36 -1.31
CA PHE A 57 -1.93 -10.19 -2.70
C PHE A 57 -0.86 -10.54 -3.74
N SER A 58 0.24 -11.15 -3.32
CA SER A 58 1.40 -11.47 -4.15
C SER A 58 1.60 -12.98 -4.36
N LYS A 59 0.61 -13.78 -3.98
CA LYS A 59 0.58 -15.22 -4.27
C LYS A 59 0.18 -15.47 -5.72
N THR A 60 0.80 -16.48 -6.32
CA THR A 60 0.57 -16.86 -7.71
C THR A 60 -0.86 -17.31 -7.98
N ASP A 61 -1.54 -17.89 -6.99
CA ASP A 61 -2.96 -18.19 -7.09
C ASP A 61 -3.83 -16.94 -6.85
N PRO A 62 -4.87 -16.69 -7.67
CA PRO A 62 -5.24 -17.46 -8.86
C PRO A 62 -4.32 -17.15 -10.05
N MET A 63 -4.07 -18.16 -10.89
CA MET A 63 -3.22 -18.07 -12.09
C MET A 63 -3.75 -17.09 -13.15
N ASP A 64 -5.00 -16.66 -13.00
CA ASP A 64 -5.68 -15.74 -13.90
C ASP A 64 -6.89 -15.09 -13.22
N ASN A 65 -7.37 -13.96 -13.74
CA ASN A 65 -8.47 -13.17 -13.18
C ASN A 65 -8.29 -12.86 -11.68
N GLY A 66 -7.05 -12.60 -11.26
CA GLY A 66 -6.74 -12.24 -9.89
C GLY A 66 -7.21 -10.83 -9.57
N GLU A 67 -8.00 -10.69 -8.51
CA GLU A 67 -8.46 -9.40 -7.99
C GLU A 67 -7.67 -9.01 -6.74
N ILE A 68 -7.46 -7.70 -6.59
CA ILE A 68 -6.82 -7.09 -5.42
C ILE A 68 -7.70 -5.93 -4.98
N MET A 69 -8.28 -6.04 -3.79
CA MET A 69 -9.05 -4.98 -3.16
C MET A 69 -8.20 -4.35 -2.06
N LEU A 70 -7.96 -3.05 -2.16
CA LEU A 70 -7.20 -2.28 -1.17
C LEU A 70 -8.10 -1.24 -0.53
N ASN A 71 -8.12 -1.23 0.79
CA ASN A 71 -8.80 -0.21 1.57
C ASN A 71 -7.77 0.63 2.34
N LEU A 72 -7.53 1.85 1.87
CA LEU A 72 -6.53 2.74 2.45
C LEU A 72 -6.84 3.16 3.90
N LEU A 73 -8.09 3.03 4.35
CA LEU A 73 -8.51 3.38 5.71
C LEU A 73 -8.47 2.18 6.67
N GLU A 74 -8.40 0.95 6.16
CA GLU A 74 -8.46 -0.25 7.00
C GLU A 74 -7.23 -0.36 7.91
N GLY A 75 -7.46 -0.71 9.17
CA GLY A 75 -6.39 -0.81 10.17
C GLY A 75 -5.80 0.53 10.65
N ARG A 76 -6.24 1.68 10.13
CA ARG A 76 -5.72 2.99 10.56
C ARG A 76 -6.43 3.51 11.82
N PRO A 77 -5.71 4.08 12.81
CA PRO A 77 -6.28 4.50 14.09
C PRO A 77 -7.47 5.47 13.96
N SER A 78 -7.40 6.42 13.03
CA SER A 78 -8.43 7.44 12.88
C SER A 78 -9.52 7.08 11.86
N LYS A 79 -9.61 5.81 11.43
CA LYS A 79 -10.65 5.32 10.49
C LYS A 79 -12.07 5.76 10.90
N ASN A 80 -12.38 5.65 12.20
CA ASN A 80 -13.71 5.99 12.75
C ASN A 80 -13.90 7.50 13.02
N ASN A 81 -12.83 8.30 12.91
CA ASN A 81 -12.85 9.75 13.10
C ASN A 81 -12.07 10.45 11.98
N PHE A 82 -12.40 10.13 10.72
CA PHE A 82 -11.70 10.66 9.55
C PHE A 82 -11.69 12.19 9.52
N GLY A 83 -12.80 12.83 9.88
CA GLY A 83 -12.91 14.30 9.93
C GLY A 83 -11.97 14.96 10.95
N GLY A 84 -11.57 14.24 12.00
CA GLY A 84 -10.66 14.74 13.03
C GLY A 84 -9.17 14.51 12.77
N SER A 85 -8.80 13.67 11.80
CA SER A 85 -7.39 13.37 11.50
C SER A 85 -6.96 13.97 10.18
N LYS A 86 -6.25 15.09 10.25
CA LYS A 86 -5.59 15.68 9.08
C LYS A 86 -4.53 14.72 8.49
N LYS A 87 -3.85 13.96 9.35
CA LYS A 87 -2.84 12.97 8.94
C LYS A 87 -3.44 11.90 8.02
N LEU A 88 -4.62 11.39 8.36
CA LEU A 88 -5.34 10.41 7.54
C LEU A 88 -5.91 11.04 6.25
N GLN A 89 -6.43 12.27 6.33
CA GLN A 89 -6.90 13.02 5.16
C GLN A 89 -5.77 13.26 4.14
N ASP A 90 -4.63 13.74 4.61
CA ASP A 90 -3.44 13.98 3.79
C ASP A 90 -2.87 12.67 3.23
N PHE A 91 -3.01 11.56 3.98
CA PHE A 91 -2.59 10.23 3.51
C PHE A 91 -3.43 9.73 2.33
N VAL A 92 -4.76 9.84 2.39
CA VAL A 92 -5.64 9.38 1.30
C VAL A 92 -5.75 10.35 0.13
N LEU A 93 -5.32 11.60 0.31
CA LEU A 93 -5.31 12.60 -0.75
C LEU A 93 -4.38 12.18 -1.89
N ALA A 94 -4.92 12.17 -3.11
CA ALA A 94 -4.14 11.94 -4.32
C ALA A 94 -4.71 12.70 -5.51
N THR A 95 -3.82 13.26 -6.32
CA THR A 95 -4.10 13.73 -7.68
C THR A 95 -3.82 12.66 -8.72
N ASN A 96 -2.86 11.76 -8.45
CA ASN A 96 -2.46 10.68 -9.35
C ASN A 96 -2.16 9.41 -8.56
N VAL A 97 -2.41 8.27 -9.21
CA VAL A 97 -2.13 6.93 -8.70
C VAL A 97 -1.29 6.16 -9.72
N ARG A 98 -0.29 5.42 -9.25
CA ARG A 98 0.59 4.60 -10.08
C ARG A 98 0.74 3.21 -9.48
N LEU A 99 0.67 2.20 -10.35
CA LEU A 99 1.02 0.81 -10.06
C LEU A 99 2.40 0.57 -10.68
N ARG A 100 3.39 0.17 -9.88
CA ARG A 100 4.77 -0.03 -10.34
C ARG A 100 5.32 -1.40 -9.97
#